data_AF-A0A1W1WZ97-F1
#
_entry.id   AF-A0A1W1WZ97-F1
#
_cell.length_a   1.000
_cell.length_b   1.000
_cell.length_c   1.000
_cell.angle_alpha   90.00
_cell.angle_beta   90.00
_cell.angle_gamma   90.00
#
_symmetry.space_group_name_H-M   'P 1'
#
loop_
_entity.id
_entity.type
_entity.pdbx_description
1 polymer ?
#
loop_
_entity_poly.entity_id
_entity_poly.type
_entity_poly.pdbx_seq_one_letter_code
_entity_poly.pdbx_strand_id
1 'polypeptide(L)'
;MAEIEWKGIIWKAAYGELSIRELLTILKGHGPMEILKFRKPGAFWGEMSVSLASDGTKEITLYHLEVEGARRRGQGREALRCLKSIFKGDVFVEDPGKIIRVANADDVSLPFWVKMYAEGVIDALESERLQIPRDYPREKALQLLRDLERESPDADPAGTSHESSK
;
A
#
# COMPACT_ATOMS: atom_id res chain seq x y z
N MET A 1 7.76 22.48 8.96
CA MET A 1 7.39 21.43 7.97
C MET A 1 6.24 21.89 7.08
N ALA A 2 6.47 21.99 5.77
CA ALA A 2 5.42 22.33 4.80
C ALA A 2 4.50 21.12 4.54
N GLU A 3 3.25 21.41 4.23
CA GLU A 3 2.22 20.44 3.87
C GLU A 3 1.41 21.01 2.69
N ILE A 4 0.99 20.14 1.77
CA ILE A 4 0.12 20.53 0.66
C ILE A 4 -1.03 19.55 0.50
N GLU A 5 -2.21 20.07 0.18
CA GLU A 5 -3.30 19.25 -0.33
C GLU A 5 -3.21 19.17 -1.85
N TRP A 6 -3.09 17.95 -2.37
CA TRP A 6 -3.09 17.69 -3.80
C TRP A 6 -3.91 16.43 -4.11
N LYS A 7 -4.88 16.58 -5.01
CA LYS A 7 -5.86 15.52 -5.37
C LYS A 7 -6.65 14.99 -4.16
N GLY A 8 -6.94 15.86 -3.19
CA GLY A 8 -7.66 15.50 -1.97
C GLY A 8 -6.87 14.55 -1.07
N ILE A 9 -5.55 14.57 -1.18
CA ILE A 9 -4.60 13.88 -0.30
C ILE A 9 -3.66 14.96 0.24
N ILE A 10 -3.39 14.90 1.53
CA ILE A 10 -2.46 15.73 2.25
C ILE A 10 -1.07 15.09 2.12
N TRP A 11 -0.07 15.87 1.68
CA TRP A 11 1.29 15.42 1.45
C TRP A 11 2.29 16.24 2.25
N LYS A 12 3.28 15.57 2.83
CA LYS A 12 4.42 16.19 3.51
C LYS A 12 5.65 15.28 3.48
N ALA A 13 6.81 15.83 3.84
CA ALA A 13 8.03 15.05 4.00
C ALA A 13 7.84 13.99 5.10
N ALA A 14 8.29 12.75 4.88
CA ALA A 14 8.32 11.74 5.94
C ALA A 14 9.39 12.05 6.98
N TYR A 15 10.53 12.59 6.51
CA TYR A 15 11.71 12.97 7.27
C TYR A 15 12.20 14.36 6.83
N GLY A 16 12.79 15.12 7.76
CA GLY A 16 13.34 16.45 7.45
C GLY A 16 12.29 17.50 7.11
N GLU A 17 12.71 18.53 6.37
CA GLU A 17 11.85 19.62 5.90
C GLU A 17 11.97 19.77 4.38
N LEU A 18 10.82 19.81 3.71
CA LEU A 18 10.71 20.17 2.31
C LEU A 18 9.87 21.44 2.17
N SER A 19 10.23 22.29 1.22
CA SER A 19 9.40 23.40 0.77
C SER A 19 8.22 22.88 -0.07
N ILE A 20 7.20 23.73 -0.23
CA ILE A 20 6.05 23.46 -1.12
C ILE A 20 6.51 23.15 -2.55
N ARG A 21 7.53 23.87 -3.05
CA ARG A 21 8.07 23.67 -4.41
C ARG A 21 8.71 22.29 -4.54
N GLU A 22 9.45 21.85 -3.54
CA GLU A 22 10.08 20.52 -3.53
C GLU A 22 9.03 19.41 -3.47
N LEU A 23 8.03 19.53 -2.59
CA LEU A 23 6.91 18.57 -2.52
C LEU A 23 6.21 18.42 -3.88
N LEU A 24 5.87 19.53 -4.54
CA LEU A 24 5.24 19.48 -5.87
C LEU A 24 6.16 18.91 -6.95
N THR A 25 7.46 19.08 -6.83
CA THR A 25 8.45 18.56 -7.78
C THR A 25 8.59 17.05 -7.64
N ILE A 26 8.66 16.55 -6.40
CA ILE A 26 8.69 15.11 -6.07
C ILE A 26 7.39 14.42 -6.50
N LEU A 27 6.22 14.99 -6.21
CA LEU A 27 4.92 14.42 -6.64
C LEU A 27 4.75 14.36 -8.17
N LYS A 28 5.49 15.18 -8.91
CA LYS A 28 5.56 15.09 -10.38
C LYS A 28 6.58 14.06 -10.87
N GLY A 29 7.46 13.58 -10.00
CA GLY A 29 8.51 12.60 -10.29
C GLY A 29 9.85 13.22 -10.74
N HIS A 30 10.01 14.54 -10.68
CA HIS A 30 11.20 15.25 -11.18
C HIS A 30 12.18 15.69 -10.07
N GLY A 31 12.01 15.18 -8.85
CA GLY A 31 12.79 15.57 -7.67
C GLY A 31 13.75 14.46 -7.21
N PRO A 32 14.52 14.71 -6.13
CA PRO A 32 15.22 13.64 -5.44
C PRO A 32 14.23 12.58 -4.97
N MET A 33 14.68 11.33 -4.89
CA MET A 33 13.88 10.23 -4.37
C MET A 33 13.72 10.41 -2.85
N GLU A 34 12.62 11.03 -2.44
CA GLU A 34 12.27 11.31 -1.06
C GLU A 34 11.02 10.53 -0.64
N ILE A 35 10.98 10.11 0.61
CA ILE A 35 9.80 9.46 1.18
C ILE A 35 8.82 10.56 1.62
N LEU A 36 7.59 10.47 1.12
CA LEU A 36 6.49 11.34 1.47
C LEU A 36 5.49 10.61 2.37
N LYS A 37 5.05 11.30 3.42
CA LYS A 37 3.85 10.94 4.18
C LYS A 37 2.63 11.46 3.43
N PHE A 38 1.62 10.63 3.33
CA PHE A 38 0.35 11.00 2.73
C PHE A 38 -0.83 10.63 3.59
N ARG A 39 -1.90 11.42 3.52
CA ARG A 39 -3.15 11.17 4.23
C ARG A 39 -4.34 11.66 3.41
N LYS A 40 -5.29 10.77 3.16
CA LYS A 40 -6.62 11.11 2.68
C LYS A 40 -7.58 11.05 3.88
N PRO A 41 -8.00 12.21 4.44
CA PRO A 41 -8.81 12.25 5.65
C PRO A 41 -10.07 11.38 5.53
N GLY A 42 -10.31 10.52 6.53
CA GLY A 42 -11.45 9.61 6.57
C GLY A 42 -11.34 8.39 5.65
N ALA A 43 -10.18 8.18 5.00
CA ALA A 43 -9.99 7.07 4.08
C ALA A 43 -8.73 6.26 4.33
N PHE A 44 -7.54 6.84 4.17
CA PHE A 44 -6.27 6.11 4.31
C PHE A 44 -5.08 7.04 4.50
N TRP A 45 -3.97 6.52 5.00
CA TRP A 45 -2.71 7.22 5.12
C TRP A 45 -1.54 6.26 4.88
N GLY A 46 -0.35 6.79 4.67
CA GLY A 46 0.79 5.96 4.31
C GLY A 46 2.09 6.72 4.09
N GLU A 47 3.10 5.97 3.63
CA GLU A 47 4.41 6.47 3.24
C GLU A 47 4.79 5.87 1.88
N MET A 48 5.29 6.72 0.98
CA MET A 48 5.69 6.30 -0.36
C MET A 48 6.78 7.21 -0.94
N SER A 49 7.51 6.72 -1.92
CA SER A 49 8.33 7.53 -2.82
C SER A 49 7.76 7.52 -4.23
N VAL A 50 8.15 8.51 -5.03
CA VAL A 50 7.78 8.62 -6.45
C VAL A 50 9.03 8.92 -7.25
N SER A 51 9.27 8.12 -8.28
CA SER A 51 10.34 8.32 -9.25
C SER A 51 9.78 8.29 -10.69
N LEU A 52 10.62 8.67 -11.64
CA LEU A 52 10.35 8.48 -13.07
C LEU A 52 11.34 7.46 -13.62
N ALA A 53 10.80 6.44 -14.28
CA ALA A 53 11.58 5.53 -15.10
C ALA A 53 12.14 6.25 -16.34
N SER A 54 13.10 5.63 -17.00
CA SER A 54 13.78 6.18 -18.18
C SER A 54 12.85 6.41 -19.39
N ASP A 55 11.72 5.71 -19.44
CA ASP A 55 10.68 5.86 -20.45
C ASP A 55 9.64 6.95 -20.09
N GLY A 56 9.79 7.60 -18.93
CA GLY A 56 8.87 8.62 -18.43
C GLY A 56 7.68 8.07 -17.63
N THR A 57 7.61 6.76 -17.41
CA THR A 57 6.60 6.13 -16.54
C THR A 57 6.87 6.51 -15.09
N LYS A 58 5.82 6.86 -14.33
CA LYS A 58 5.95 7.07 -12.88
C LYS A 58 6.03 5.73 -12.18
N GLU A 59 6.96 5.62 -11.24
CA GLU A 59 7.06 4.48 -10.35
C GLU A 59 6.74 4.97 -8.93
N ILE A 60 5.80 4.28 -8.29
CA ILE A 60 5.39 4.55 -6.91
C ILE A 60 5.86 3.38 -6.08
N THR A 61 6.72 3.63 -5.10
CA THR A 61 7.08 2.61 -4.11
C THR A 61 6.33 2.90 -2.83
N LEU A 62 5.41 2.00 -2.45
CA LEU A 62 4.67 2.05 -1.20
C LEU A 62 5.43 1.30 -0.11
N TYR A 63 5.79 2.04 0.94
CA TYR A 63 6.41 1.51 2.16
C TYR A 63 5.38 1.27 3.26
N HIS A 64 4.31 2.08 3.28
CA HIS A 64 3.27 1.97 4.27
C HIS A 64 1.91 2.40 3.70
N LEU A 65 0.86 1.63 4.04
CA LEU A 65 -0.52 1.96 3.72
C LEU A 65 -1.45 1.42 4.80
N GLU A 66 -2.23 2.32 5.39
CA GLU A 66 -3.26 1.99 6.37
C GLU A 66 -4.59 2.67 6.00
N VAL A 67 -5.68 1.93 6.17
CA VAL A 67 -7.04 2.45 5.95
C VAL A 67 -7.59 2.97 7.28
N GLU A 68 -8.16 4.17 7.26
CA GLU A 68 -8.80 4.77 8.43
C GLU A 68 -10.17 4.14 8.71
N GLY A 69 -10.46 3.89 10.00
CA GLY A 69 -11.75 3.40 10.48
C GLY A 69 -11.84 1.88 10.61
N ALA A 70 -13.06 1.36 10.76
CA ALA A 70 -13.29 -0.08 10.91
C ALA A 70 -12.81 -0.81 9.66
N ARG A 71 -12.03 -1.90 9.83
CA ARG A 71 -11.57 -2.76 8.71
C ARG A 71 -12.78 -3.24 7.91
N ARG A 72 -13.02 -2.64 6.74
CA ARG A 72 -14.07 -3.06 5.82
C ARG A 72 -13.45 -3.66 4.57
N ARG A 73 -14.10 -4.73 4.08
CA ARG A 73 -13.70 -5.43 2.87
C ARG A 73 -13.63 -4.44 1.69
N GLY A 74 -12.47 -4.38 1.03
CA GLY A 74 -12.27 -3.60 -0.20
C GLY A 74 -11.66 -2.21 -0.04
N GLN A 75 -11.58 -1.62 1.16
CA GLN A 75 -11.04 -0.26 1.31
C GLN A 75 -9.55 -0.16 0.95
N GLY A 76 -8.74 -1.17 1.30
CA GLY A 76 -7.32 -1.20 0.92
C GLY A 76 -7.14 -1.22 -0.61
N ARG A 77 -8.01 -1.94 -1.31
CA ARG A 77 -8.02 -1.96 -2.78
C ARG A 77 -8.38 -0.59 -3.36
N GLU A 78 -9.39 0.07 -2.80
CA GLU A 78 -9.78 1.43 -3.23
C GLU A 78 -8.68 2.46 -2.96
N ALA A 79 -7.95 2.34 -1.86
CA ALA A 79 -6.79 3.19 -1.58
C ALA A 79 -5.70 3.03 -2.64
N LEU A 80 -5.34 1.79 -2.99
CA LEU A 80 -4.37 1.50 -4.05
C LEU A 80 -4.83 2.00 -5.42
N ARG A 81 -6.10 1.79 -5.77
CA ARG A 81 -6.70 2.32 -7.01
C ARG A 81 -6.65 3.85 -7.05
N CYS A 82 -6.92 4.51 -5.92
CA CYS A 82 -6.82 5.95 -5.80
C CYS A 82 -5.40 6.42 -6.12
N LEU A 83 -4.37 5.83 -5.48
CA LEU A 83 -2.98 6.15 -5.75
C LEU A 83 -2.58 5.88 -7.21
N LYS A 84 -2.89 4.69 -7.75
CA LYS A 84 -2.62 4.33 -9.14
C LYS A 84 -3.29 5.30 -10.13
N SER A 85 -4.49 5.78 -9.83
CA SER A 85 -5.20 6.76 -10.67
C SER A 85 -4.58 8.17 -10.67
N ILE A 86 -3.98 8.59 -9.55
CA ILE A 86 -3.36 9.91 -9.39
C ILE A 86 -2.07 9.99 -10.18
N PHE A 87 -1.22 8.96 -10.05
CA PHE A 87 0.10 8.96 -10.67
C PHE A 87 0.09 8.35 -12.06
N LYS A 88 -0.90 7.51 -12.41
CA LYS A 88 -0.98 6.78 -13.68
C LYS A 88 0.32 6.05 -13.98
N GLY A 89 0.86 5.41 -12.96
CA GLY A 89 2.16 4.76 -12.97
C GLY A 89 2.08 3.38 -12.36
N ASP A 90 3.24 2.73 -12.33
CA ASP A 90 3.41 1.41 -11.76
C ASP A 90 3.56 1.50 -10.25
N VAL A 91 2.95 0.56 -9.54
CA VAL A 91 2.90 0.51 -8.09
C VAL A 91 3.71 -0.67 -7.58
N PHE A 92 4.81 -0.36 -6.92
CA PHE A 92 5.69 -1.29 -6.24
C PHE A 92 5.37 -1.25 -4.75
N VAL A 93 5.41 -2.40 -4.10
CA VAL A 93 5.26 -2.51 -2.65
C VAL A 93 6.55 -3.08 -2.10
N GLU A 94 7.25 -2.32 -1.26
CA GLU A 94 8.51 -2.71 -0.63
C GLU A 94 8.35 -2.73 0.89
N ASP A 95 8.85 -3.80 1.51
CA ASP A 95 8.76 -4.05 2.96
C ASP A 95 7.40 -3.65 3.55
N PRO A 96 6.29 -4.30 3.14
CA PRO A 96 5.00 -4.11 3.81
C PRO A 96 5.03 -4.62 5.28
N GLY A 97 6.16 -5.18 5.73
CA GLY A 97 6.33 -6.08 6.87
C GLY A 97 6.75 -5.44 8.19
N LYS A 98 6.63 -4.12 8.39
CA LYS A 98 6.88 -3.56 9.74
C LYS A 98 5.76 -2.73 10.35
N ILE A 99 4.77 -2.26 9.58
CA ILE A 99 3.78 -1.31 10.09
C ILE A 99 2.40 -1.54 9.45
N ILE A 100 1.83 -2.73 9.60
CA ILE A 100 0.46 -2.76 10.13
C ILE A 100 0.68 -2.93 11.63
N ARG A 101 0.50 -1.87 12.44
CA ARG A 101 0.48 -2.02 13.91
C ARG A 101 -0.83 -2.67 14.35
N VAL A 102 -1.00 -3.92 13.96
CA VAL A 102 -1.61 -4.95 14.80
C VAL A 102 -0.44 -5.86 15.12
N ALA A 103 -0.15 -6.09 16.40
CA ALA A 103 0.92 -6.99 16.81
C ALA A 103 0.86 -8.30 15.97
N ASN A 104 1.96 -8.68 15.30
CA ASN A 104 2.16 -9.90 14.50
C ASN A 104 1.49 -9.93 13.11
N ALA A 105 2.02 -9.23 12.10
CA ALA A 105 1.38 -9.12 10.77
C ALA A 105 2.24 -9.46 9.53
N ASP A 106 3.35 -10.19 9.68
CA ASP A 106 4.10 -10.70 8.50
C ASP A 106 3.25 -11.70 7.70
N ASP A 107 2.43 -12.50 8.39
CA ASP A 107 1.59 -13.54 7.77
C ASP A 107 0.18 -13.05 7.41
N VAL A 108 -0.33 -12.04 8.13
CA VAL A 108 -1.74 -11.63 8.04
C VAL A 108 -2.03 -10.78 6.78
N SER A 109 -1.06 -9.98 6.32
CA SER A 109 -1.27 -9.06 5.20
C SER A 109 -0.71 -9.53 3.86
N LEU A 110 0.18 -10.53 3.88
CA LEU A 110 0.79 -11.07 2.67
C LEU A 110 -0.26 -11.60 1.67
N PRO A 111 -1.32 -12.34 2.06
CA PRO A 111 -2.37 -12.75 1.12
C PRO A 111 -3.05 -11.56 0.44
N PHE A 112 -3.25 -10.45 1.16
CA PHE A 112 -3.81 -9.24 0.57
C PHE A 112 -2.90 -8.68 -0.53
N TRP A 113 -1.61 -8.56 -0.29
CA TRP A 113 -0.67 -8.01 -1.28
C TRP A 113 -0.51 -8.92 -2.51
N VAL A 114 -0.40 -10.24 -2.31
CA VAL A 114 -0.37 -11.21 -3.40
C VAL A 114 -1.65 -11.13 -4.24
N LYS A 115 -2.81 -10.95 -3.59
CA LYS A 115 -4.09 -10.74 -4.27
C LYS A 115 -4.10 -9.44 -5.08
N MET A 116 -3.59 -8.33 -4.54
CA MET A 116 -3.50 -7.06 -5.27
C MET A 116 -2.58 -7.18 -6.49
N TYR A 117 -1.51 -7.97 -6.39
CA TYR A 117 -0.67 -8.30 -7.54
C TYR A 117 -1.46 -9.13 -8.55
N ALA A 118 -2.07 -10.25 -8.14
CA ALA A 118 -2.84 -11.10 -9.06
C ALA A 118 -3.96 -10.35 -9.80
N GLU A 119 -4.57 -9.33 -9.17
CA GLU A 119 -5.60 -8.47 -9.74
C GLU A 119 -5.05 -7.29 -10.60
N GLY A 120 -3.72 -7.12 -10.71
CA GLY A 120 -3.09 -6.01 -11.45
C GLY A 120 -3.19 -4.64 -10.78
N VAL A 121 -3.57 -4.61 -9.50
CA VAL A 121 -3.67 -3.37 -8.70
C VAL A 121 -2.27 -2.88 -8.33
N ILE A 122 -1.35 -3.81 -8.04
CA ILE A 122 0.08 -3.54 -7.88
C ILE A 122 0.89 -4.31 -8.93
N ASP A 123 2.06 -3.79 -9.23
CA ASP A 123 2.90 -4.21 -10.35
C ASP A 123 4.10 -5.03 -9.90
N ALA A 124 4.54 -4.90 -8.64
CA ALA A 124 5.51 -5.80 -7.99
C ALA A 124 5.34 -5.80 -6.47
N LEU A 125 5.87 -6.84 -5.82
CA LEU A 125 5.85 -6.99 -4.36
C LEU A 125 7.20 -7.51 -3.88
N GLU A 126 7.81 -6.83 -2.93
CA GLU A 126 9.00 -7.28 -2.21
C GLU A 126 8.74 -7.23 -0.70
N SER A 127 8.90 -8.38 -0.05
CA SER A 127 8.89 -8.53 1.40
C SER A 127 10.01 -9.48 1.83
N GLU A 128 10.29 -9.52 3.13
CA GLU A 128 11.32 -10.42 3.69
C GLU A 128 11.08 -11.90 3.32
N ARG A 129 9.83 -12.32 3.11
CA ARG A 129 9.45 -13.72 2.85
C ARG A 129 9.12 -14.01 1.40
N LEU A 130 8.89 -12.98 0.57
CA LEU A 130 8.36 -13.16 -0.77
C LEU A 130 8.79 -12.02 -1.71
N GLN A 131 9.28 -12.40 -2.88
CA GLN A 131 9.55 -11.50 -3.99
C GLN A 131 8.70 -11.90 -5.20
N ILE A 132 7.85 -10.99 -5.66
CA ILE A 132 7.08 -11.10 -6.89
C ILE A 132 7.54 -9.96 -7.83
N PRO A 133 8.43 -10.25 -8.80
CA PRO A 133 8.84 -9.25 -9.79
C PRO A 133 7.71 -8.92 -10.77
N ARG A 134 7.88 -7.86 -11.55
CA ARG A 134 6.84 -7.35 -12.47
C ARG A 134 6.35 -8.37 -13.50
N ASP A 135 7.26 -9.21 -13.98
CA ASP A 135 7.03 -10.21 -15.01
C ASP A 135 6.55 -11.56 -14.45
N TYR A 136 6.35 -11.66 -13.13
CA TYR A 136 5.86 -12.88 -12.52
C TYR A 136 4.46 -13.27 -13.05
N PRO A 137 4.25 -14.51 -13.53
CA PRO A 137 2.96 -14.91 -14.09
C PRO A 137 1.82 -14.78 -13.07
N ARG A 138 0.72 -14.12 -13.49
CA ARG A 138 -0.43 -13.85 -12.59
C ARG A 138 -1.10 -15.14 -12.14
N GLU A 139 -1.09 -16.20 -12.96
CA GLU A 139 -1.60 -17.53 -12.60
C GLU A 139 -0.80 -18.16 -11.47
N LYS A 140 0.53 -17.96 -11.45
CA LYS A 140 1.39 -18.43 -10.35
C LYS A 140 1.12 -17.64 -9.07
N ALA A 141 0.86 -16.32 -9.18
CA ALA A 141 0.50 -15.51 -8.02
C ALA A 141 -0.84 -15.94 -7.41
N LEU A 142 -1.81 -16.33 -8.25
CA LEU A 142 -3.08 -16.92 -7.79
C LEU A 142 -2.88 -18.28 -7.11
N GLN A 143 -1.94 -19.09 -7.58
CA GLN A 143 -1.60 -20.34 -6.91
C GLN A 143 -0.97 -20.08 -5.54
N LEU A 144 0.00 -19.15 -5.47
CA LEU A 144 0.61 -18.74 -4.23
C LEU A 144 -0.42 -18.21 -3.22
N LEU A 145 -1.38 -17.40 -3.67
CA LEU A 145 -2.47 -16.92 -2.82
C LEU A 145 -3.27 -18.08 -2.21
N ARG A 146 -3.62 -19.10 -3.02
CA ARG A 146 -4.35 -20.28 -2.53
C ARG A 146 -3.55 -21.05 -1.48
N ASP A 147 -2.24 -21.13 -1.64
CA ASP A 147 -1.37 -21.85 -0.70
C ASP A 147 -1.25 -21.07 0.62
N LEU A 148 -1.07 -19.74 0.57
CA LEU A 148 -1.11 -18.88 1.75
C LEU A 148 -2.45 -18.93 2.51
N GLU A 149 -3.57 -18.96 1.78
CA GLU A 149 -4.92 -19.06 2.37
C GLU A 149 -5.17 -20.44 3.01
N ARG A 150 -4.48 -21.51 2.56
CA ARG A 150 -4.57 -22.85 3.17
C ARG A 150 -3.74 -22.98 4.44
N GLU A 151 -2.62 -22.27 4.53
CA GLU A 151 -1.70 -22.29 5.67
C GLU A 151 -2.19 -21.44 6.86
N SER A 152 -3.21 -20.60 6.67
CA SER A 152 -3.86 -19.81 7.75
C SER A 152 -5.26 -20.33 8.10
N PRO A 153 -5.39 -21.41 8.90
CA PRO A 153 -6.70 -21.95 9.30
C PRO A 153 -7.50 -21.07 10.28
N ASP A 154 -6.91 -20.05 10.89
CA ASP A 154 -7.54 -19.26 11.97
C ASP A 154 -7.82 -17.78 11.60
N ALA A 155 -8.37 -17.53 10.40
CA ALA A 155 -9.04 -16.25 10.13
C ALA A 155 -10.54 -16.38 10.50
N ASP A 156 -10.80 -16.35 11.80
CA ASP A 156 -12.13 -16.42 12.43
C ASP A 156 -13.14 -15.48 11.72
N PRO A 157 -14.26 -16.00 11.17
CA PRO A 157 -15.28 -15.15 10.59
C PRO A 157 -16.16 -14.58 11.70
N ALA A 158 -15.89 -13.33 12.09
CA ALA A 158 -16.86 -12.41 12.68
C ALA A 158 -17.80 -12.96 13.79
N GLY A 159 -17.46 -12.68 15.04
CA GLY A 159 -18.42 -12.23 16.06
C GLY A 159 -19.62 -13.13 16.38
N THR A 160 -19.40 -14.13 17.24
CA THR A 160 -20.46 -14.58 18.15
C THR A 160 -20.45 -13.71 19.40
N SER A 161 -21.30 -12.69 19.39
CA SER A 161 -21.81 -12.03 20.60
C SER A 161 -22.54 -13.09 21.43
N HIS A 162 -21.92 -13.61 22.47
CA HIS A 162 -22.64 -14.32 23.52
C HIS A 162 -23.26 -13.28 24.46
N GLU A 163 -24.49 -12.85 24.14
CA GLU A 163 -25.42 -12.49 25.21
C GLU A 163 -25.67 -13.74 26.04
N SER A 164 -25.30 -13.69 27.32
CA SER A 164 -25.88 -14.55 28.34
C SER A 164 -26.42 -13.64 29.42
N SER A 165 -27.72 -13.38 29.32
CA SER A 165 -28.54 -12.96 30.44
C SER A 165 -28.55 -14.06 31.49
N LYS A 166 -28.25 -13.70 32.74
CA LYS A 166 -28.97 -14.15 33.93
C LYS A 166 -28.71 -13.19 35.08
#